data_AF-A0A830CH50-F1
#
_entry.id   AF-A0A830CH50-F1
#
_cell.length_a   1.000
_cell.length_b   1.000
_cell.length_c   1.000
_cell.angle_alpha   90.00
_cell.angle_beta   90.00
_cell.angle_gamma   90.00
#
_symmetry.space_group_name_H-M   'P 1'
#
loop_
_entity.id
_entity.type
_entity.pdbx_description
1 polymer ?
#
loop_
_entity_poly.entity_id
_entity_poly.type
_entity_poly.pdbx_seq_one_letter_code
_entity_poly.pdbx_strand_id
1 'polypeptide(L)'
;MADEEKNLIEILEDNIIIDTNKFISYVQSPHCGAIATFAGTTRDTFDGKDVLELRYEAYVPMAMRCIESICSSARSSWSLNAIAVAHRLGPVPVGETSVFIAVSSVHRADALDACQFVIDEVKASVPIWKKEVYTDGEVWKENSEFMERRDGLGKPGLGQCCRKKVVVEEGPEKRGCCAGKVKVNVADP
;
A
#
# COMPACT_ATOMS: atom_id res chain seq x y z
N MET A 1 -20.37 -19.20 -7.94
CA MET A 1 -20.21 -18.78 -6.54
C MET A 1 -19.40 -17.50 -6.62
N ALA A 2 -19.93 -16.37 -6.16
CA ALA A 2 -19.16 -15.13 -6.15
C ALA A 2 -17.89 -15.42 -5.35
N ASP A 3 -16.74 -15.25 -5.98
CA ASP A 3 -15.44 -15.39 -5.33
C ASP A 3 -15.47 -14.36 -4.19
N GLU A 4 -15.54 -14.83 -2.94
CA GLU A 4 -15.53 -13.92 -1.79
C GLU A 4 -14.25 -13.09 -1.88
N GLU A 5 -14.39 -11.76 -1.93
CA GLU A 5 -13.24 -10.89 -2.04
C GLU A 5 -12.31 -11.15 -0.84
N LYS A 6 -11.16 -11.79 -1.11
CA LYS A 6 -10.21 -12.21 -0.07
C LYS A 6 -9.47 -11.00 0.51
N ASN A 7 -10.12 -10.30 1.42
CA ASN A 7 -9.62 -9.10 2.08
C ASN A 7 -9.43 -9.37 3.58
N LEU A 8 -8.28 -8.95 4.13
CA LEU A 8 -8.05 -8.88 5.57
C LEU A 8 -7.84 -7.42 5.95
N ILE A 9 -8.79 -6.81 6.65
CA ILE A 9 -8.72 -5.42 7.08
C ILE A 9 -8.74 -5.37 8.59
N GLU A 10 -7.71 -4.76 9.20
CA GLU A 10 -7.62 -4.62 10.65
C GLU A 10 -7.26 -3.17 11.02
N ILE A 11 -8.13 -2.53 11.80
CA ILE A 11 -7.80 -1.30 12.52
C ILE A 11 -7.51 -1.69 13.95
N LEU A 12 -6.23 -1.65 14.32
CA LEU A 12 -5.74 -2.11 15.61
C LEU A 12 -5.81 -0.98 16.64
N GLU A 13 -6.30 -1.30 17.82
CA GLU A 13 -6.32 -0.39 18.97
C GLU A 13 -4.90 -0.16 19.53
N ASP A 14 -4.81 0.79 20.46
CA ASP A 14 -3.57 1.27 21.07
C ASP A 14 -2.68 0.13 21.60
N ASN A 15 -1.37 0.29 21.42
CA ASN A 15 -0.31 -0.64 21.85
C ASN A 15 -0.27 -2.01 21.15
N ILE A 16 -1.11 -2.27 20.14
CA ILE A 16 -1.00 -3.49 19.35
C ILE A 16 -0.06 -3.25 18.16
N ILE A 17 1.10 -3.92 18.18
CA ILE A 17 2.06 -3.88 17.08
C ILE A 17 1.51 -4.67 15.89
N ILE A 18 1.65 -4.12 14.69
CA ILE A 18 1.28 -4.80 13.45
C ILE A 18 2.24 -5.98 13.21
N ASP A 19 1.74 -7.20 13.34
CA ASP A 19 2.46 -8.41 12.90
C ASP A 19 2.42 -8.51 11.37
N THR A 20 3.44 -7.97 10.72
CA THR A 20 3.56 -7.99 9.26
C THR A 20 3.51 -9.40 8.66
N ASN A 21 4.03 -10.42 9.36
CA ASN A 21 4.04 -11.80 8.87
C ASN A 21 2.64 -12.38 8.77
N LYS A 22 1.74 -12.03 9.69
CA LYS A 22 0.32 -12.40 9.63
C LYS A 22 -0.31 -11.96 8.31
N PHE A 23 -0.13 -10.69 7.94
CA PHE A 23 -0.72 -10.12 6.72
C PHE A 23 -0.06 -10.66 5.45
N ILE A 24 1.26 -10.85 5.45
CA ILE A 24 1.97 -11.50 4.33
C ILE A 24 1.47 -12.93 4.15
N SER A 25 1.37 -13.70 5.23
CA SER A 25 0.90 -15.11 5.19
C SER A 25 -0.55 -15.20 4.72
N TYR A 26 -1.41 -14.24 5.08
CA TYR A 26 -2.80 -14.21 4.62
C TYR A 26 -2.89 -14.08 3.08
N VAL A 27 -2.07 -13.20 2.49
CA VAL A 27 -2.11 -12.94 1.04
C VAL A 27 -1.35 -13.97 0.21
N GLN A 28 -0.52 -14.81 0.84
CA GLN A 28 0.15 -15.92 0.18
C GLN A 28 -0.86 -16.89 -0.46
N SER A 29 -0.53 -17.35 -1.66
CA SER A 29 -1.34 -18.28 -2.43
C SER A 29 -0.46 -19.04 -3.42
N PRO A 30 -0.64 -20.37 -3.62
CA PRO A 30 0.06 -21.13 -4.66
C PRO A 30 -0.20 -20.63 -6.09
N HIS A 31 -1.25 -19.82 -6.30
CA HIS A 31 -1.61 -19.24 -7.59
C HIS A 31 -0.94 -17.89 -7.86
N CYS A 32 -0.24 -17.31 -6.88
CA CYS A 32 0.37 -15.99 -6.99
C CYS A 32 1.89 -16.09 -7.13
N GLY A 33 2.44 -15.39 -8.12
CA GLY A 33 3.88 -15.27 -8.32
C GLY A 33 4.49 -14.03 -7.65
N ALA A 34 3.67 -13.13 -7.11
CA ALA A 34 4.13 -11.88 -6.51
C ALA A 34 3.30 -11.48 -5.29
N ILE A 35 4.00 -10.91 -4.31
CA ILE A 35 3.43 -10.17 -3.18
C ILE A 35 4.16 -8.83 -3.12
N ALA A 36 3.40 -7.73 -3.14
CA ALA A 36 3.93 -6.41 -2.87
C ALA A 36 3.47 -5.98 -1.48
N THR A 37 4.36 -5.33 -0.73
CA THR A 37 4.05 -4.82 0.60
C THR A 37 4.46 -3.37 0.75
N PHE A 38 3.75 -2.65 1.60
CA PHE A 38 4.09 -1.31 2.03
C PHE A 38 3.99 -1.23 3.55
N ALA A 39 5.00 -0.66 4.19
CA ALA A 39 5.03 -0.36 5.61
C ALA A 39 5.28 1.13 5.80
N GLY A 40 4.32 1.85 6.39
CA GLY A 40 4.50 3.23 6.82
C GLY A 40 5.07 3.25 8.23
N THR A 41 6.34 3.64 8.37
CA THR A 41 7.03 3.72 9.67
C THR A 41 7.15 5.15 10.16
N THR A 42 7.01 5.36 11.47
CA THR A 42 7.25 6.66 12.09
C THR A 42 8.73 7.05 11.96
N ARG A 43 9.00 8.25 11.46
CA ARG A 43 10.35 8.82 11.37
C ARG A 43 10.67 9.61 12.62
N ASP A 44 11.96 9.74 12.93
CA ASP A 44 12.49 10.52 14.06
C ASP A 44 12.44 12.04 13.84
N THR A 45 12.24 12.48 12.60
CA THR A 45 12.35 13.89 12.23
C THR A 45 11.22 14.32 11.28
N PHE A 46 10.68 15.51 11.54
CA PHE A 46 9.71 16.18 10.68
C PHE A 46 9.94 17.70 10.70
N ASP A 47 10.06 18.33 9.51
CA ASP A 47 10.35 19.77 9.36
C ASP A 47 11.50 20.30 10.25
N GLY A 48 12.54 19.48 10.46
CA GLY A 48 13.71 19.82 11.27
C GLY A 48 13.51 19.73 12.78
N LYS A 49 12.40 19.15 13.25
CA LYS A 49 12.11 18.88 14.66
C LYS A 49 12.16 17.39 14.98
N ASP A 50 12.58 17.06 16.19
CA ASP A 50 12.64 15.70 16.70
C ASP A 50 11.24 15.22 17.11
N VAL A 51 10.75 14.19 16.42
CA VAL A 51 9.47 13.53 16.67
C VAL A 51 9.69 12.37 17.64
N LEU A 52 8.89 12.31 18.69
CA LEU A 52 8.92 11.21 19.66
C LEU A 52 8.00 10.07 19.24
N GLU A 53 6.80 10.42 18.79
CA GLU A 53 5.77 9.47 18.35
C GLU A 53 4.75 10.16 17.43
N LEU A 54 4.03 9.33 16.67
CA LEU A 54 2.81 9.73 15.98
C LEU A 54 1.62 9.15 16.71
N ARG A 55 0.58 9.95 16.94
CA ARG A 55 -0.70 9.46 17.47
C ARG A 55 -1.74 9.45 16.38
N TYR A 56 -2.45 8.33 16.25
CA TYR A 56 -3.49 8.17 15.24
C TYR A 56 -4.87 8.01 15.87
N GLU A 57 -5.84 8.74 15.34
CA GLU A 57 -7.24 8.62 15.72
C GLU A 57 -8.09 8.38 14.49
N ALA A 58 -9.18 7.61 14.62
CA ALA A 58 -10.04 7.27 13.50
C ALA A 58 -11.48 7.05 13.90
N TYR A 59 -12.41 7.38 13.01
CA TYR A 59 -13.77 6.88 13.11
C TYR A 59 -13.85 5.47 12.51
N VAL A 60 -13.53 4.47 13.32
CA VAL A 60 -13.29 3.07 12.90
C VAL A 60 -14.35 2.51 11.96
N PRO A 61 -15.67 2.60 12.22
CA PRO A 61 -16.67 2.02 11.33
C PRO A 61 -16.70 2.66 9.92
N MET A 62 -16.36 3.94 9.81
CA MET A 62 -16.26 4.60 8.51
C MET A 62 -14.93 4.28 7.83
N ALA A 63 -13.84 4.27 8.59
CA ALA A 63 -12.53 3.90 8.08
C ALA A 63 -12.51 2.49 7.47
N MET A 64 -13.09 1.51 8.15
CA MET A 64 -13.26 0.14 7.63
C MET A 64 -14.00 0.13 6.29
N ARG A 65 -15.16 0.79 6.19
CA ARG A 65 -15.96 0.86 4.96
C ARG A 65 -15.22 1.56 3.81
N CYS A 66 -14.47 2.62 4.12
CA CYS A 66 -13.64 3.30 3.12
C CYS A 66 -12.55 2.35 2.59
N ILE A 67 -11.85 1.63 3.48
CA ILE A 67 -10.81 0.67 3.08
C ILE A 67 -11.41 -0.48 2.26
N GLU A 68 -12.56 -1.02 2.64
CA GLU A 68 -13.28 -2.02 1.84
C GLU A 68 -13.58 -1.51 0.42
N SER A 69 -14.10 -0.29 0.30
CA SER A 69 -14.37 0.32 -0.99
C SER A 69 -13.11 0.52 -1.85
N ILE A 70 -11.98 0.87 -1.22
CA ILE A 70 -10.67 0.98 -1.89
C ILE A 70 -10.23 -0.40 -2.39
N CYS A 71 -10.36 -1.45 -1.58
CA CYS A 71 -10.04 -2.83 -1.97
C CYS A 71 -10.86 -3.28 -3.19
N SER A 72 -12.18 -3.03 -3.21
CA SER A 72 -13.02 -3.35 -4.37
C SER A 72 -12.64 -2.53 -5.60
N SER A 73 -12.25 -1.26 -5.43
CA SER A 73 -11.77 -0.40 -6.52
C SER A 73 -10.44 -0.90 -7.12
N ALA A 74 -9.53 -1.37 -6.27
CA ALA A 74 -8.27 -1.99 -6.70
C ALA A 74 -8.54 -3.26 -7.52
N ARG A 75 -9.45 -4.13 -7.05
CA ARG A 75 -9.85 -5.35 -7.78
C ARG A 75 -10.53 -5.08 -9.11
N SER A 76 -11.17 -3.92 -9.26
CA SER A 76 -11.76 -3.49 -10.54
C SER A 76 -10.71 -3.08 -11.57
N SER A 77 -9.50 -2.75 -11.12
CA SER A 77 -8.41 -2.22 -11.97
C SER A 77 -7.30 -3.24 -12.23
N TRP A 78 -7.03 -4.16 -11.30
CA TRP A 78 -5.96 -5.16 -11.37
C TRP A 78 -6.44 -6.58 -11.04
N SER A 79 -5.76 -7.59 -11.57
CA SER A 79 -6.07 -9.00 -11.28
C SER A 79 -5.40 -9.45 -9.98
N LEU A 80 -6.08 -9.20 -8.86
CA LEU A 80 -5.56 -9.43 -7.50
C LEU A 80 -6.17 -10.69 -6.88
N ASN A 81 -5.35 -11.48 -6.19
CA ASN A 81 -5.83 -12.63 -5.42
C ASN A 81 -6.31 -12.19 -4.05
N ALA A 82 -5.42 -11.60 -3.25
CA ALA A 82 -5.73 -11.17 -1.89
C ALA A 82 -5.17 -9.78 -1.58
N ILE A 83 -5.88 -9.06 -0.72
CA ILE A 83 -5.48 -7.75 -0.21
C ILE A 83 -5.53 -7.79 1.32
N ALA A 84 -4.51 -7.26 1.97
CA ALA A 84 -4.44 -7.10 3.40
C ALA A 84 -4.08 -5.66 3.73
N VAL A 85 -4.83 -5.04 4.65
CA VAL A 85 -4.62 -3.66 5.10
C VAL A 85 -4.71 -3.63 6.62
N ALA A 86 -3.67 -3.12 7.26
CA ALA A 86 -3.63 -2.90 8.70
C ALA A 86 -3.35 -1.43 8.98
N HIS A 87 -4.05 -0.85 9.94
CA HIS A 87 -3.70 0.47 10.47
C HIS A 87 -3.77 0.45 11.99
N ARG A 88 -2.73 0.94 12.64
CA ARG A 88 -2.65 1.08 14.09
C ARG A 88 -3.18 2.44 14.53
N LEU A 89 -3.96 2.46 15.61
CA LEU A 89 -4.41 3.66 16.30
C LEU A 89 -3.58 3.90 17.57
N GLY A 90 -3.75 5.08 18.14
CA GLY A 90 -3.04 5.50 19.33
C GLY A 90 -1.57 5.86 19.05
N PRO A 91 -0.70 5.80 20.07
CA PRO A 91 0.71 6.16 19.94
C PRO A 91 1.50 5.12 19.16
N VAL A 92 2.31 5.59 18.21
CA VAL A 92 3.24 4.83 17.39
C VAL A 92 4.63 5.47 17.50
N PRO A 93 5.53 4.89 18.31
CA PRO A 93 6.90 5.35 18.47
C PRO A 93 7.68 5.38 17.15
N VAL A 94 8.77 6.16 17.15
CA VAL A 94 9.75 6.18 16.06
C VAL A 94 10.24 4.77 15.71
N GLY A 95 10.32 4.49 14.42
CA GLY A 95 10.75 3.19 13.89
C GLY A 95 9.65 2.13 13.82
N GLU A 96 8.49 2.36 14.46
CA GLU A 96 7.38 1.42 14.41
C GLU A 96 6.43 1.67 13.22
N THR A 97 5.79 0.60 12.76
CA THR A 97 4.84 0.62 11.64
C THR A 97 3.46 1.09 12.10
N SER A 98 2.93 2.16 11.48
CA SER A 98 1.57 2.65 11.71
C SER A 98 0.56 2.07 10.71
N VAL A 99 0.99 1.82 9.47
CA VAL A 99 0.14 1.26 8.41
C VAL A 99 0.90 0.18 7.66
N PHE A 100 0.22 -0.92 7.35
CA PHE A 100 0.78 -2.01 6.58
C PHE A 100 -0.20 -2.46 5.51
N ILE A 101 0.30 -2.65 4.29
CA ILE A 101 -0.48 -3.17 3.17
C ILE A 101 0.28 -4.34 2.56
N ALA A 102 -0.43 -5.41 2.22
CA ALA A 102 0.09 -6.50 1.43
C ALA A 102 -0.91 -6.87 0.33
N VAL A 103 -0.42 -7.05 -0.90
CA VAL A 103 -1.25 -7.39 -2.06
C VAL A 103 -0.59 -8.53 -2.82
N SER A 104 -1.36 -9.55 -3.18
CA SER A 104 -0.88 -10.68 -3.98
C SER A 104 -1.54 -10.75 -5.36
N SER A 105 -0.75 -11.13 -6.35
CA SER A 105 -1.21 -11.32 -7.72
C SER A 105 -0.33 -12.34 -8.47
N VAL A 106 -0.79 -12.76 -9.65
CA VAL A 106 -0.04 -13.69 -10.51
C VAL A 106 1.28 -13.05 -10.99
N HIS A 107 1.25 -11.75 -11.29
CA HIS A 107 2.39 -11.03 -11.86
C HIS A 107 2.72 -9.76 -11.07
N ARG A 108 4.02 -9.50 -10.88
CA ARG A 108 4.53 -8.40 -10.05
C ARG A 108 3.96 -7.01 -10.38
N ALA A 109 3.63 -6.72 -11.65
CA ALA A 109 3.16 -5.41 -12.07
C ALA A 109 1.85 -5.05 -11.35
N ASP A 110 0.87 -5.96 -11.39
CA ASP A 110 -0.42 -5.78 -10.73
C ASP A 110 -0.28 -5.65 -9.21
N ALA A 111 0.63 -6.42 -8.58
CA ALA A 111 0.83 -6.32 -7.13
C ALA A 111 1.42 -4.96 -6.74
N LEU A 112 2.45 -4.49 -7.45
CA LEU A 112 3.13 -3.23 -7.15
C LEU A 112 2.22 -2.02 -7.40
N ASP A 113 1.54 -1.98 -8.55
CA ASP A 113 0.65 -0.88 -8.92
C ASP A 113 -0.56 -0.82 -7.98
N ALA A 114 -1.15 -1.97 -7.63
CA ALA A 114 -2.26 -2.01 -6.68
C ALA A 114 -1.83 -1.64 -5.26
N CYS A 115 -0.65 -2.08 -4.80
CA CYS A 115 -0.15 -1.73 -3.47
C CYS A 115 0.07 -0.22 -3.34
N GLN A 116 0.64 0.42 -4.37
CA GLN A 116 0.75 1.87 -4.44
C GLN A 116 -0.64 2.54 -4.42
N PHE A 117 -1.56 2.08 -5.27
CA PHE A 117 -2.91 2.63 -5.31
C PHE A 117 -3.62 2.57 -3.94
N VAL A 118 -3.53 1.43 -3.24
CA VAL A 118 -4.19 1.27 -1.94
C VAL A 118 -3.63 2.25 -0.90
N ILE A 119 -2.31 2.44 -0.80
CA ILE A 119 -1.76 3.38 0.19
C ILE A 119 -2.13 4.83 -0.15
N ASP A 120 -2.07 5.20 -1.43
CA ASP A 120 -2.40 6.55 -1.88
C ASP A 120 -3.87 6.87 -1.57
N GLU A 121 -4.77 5.92 -1.82
CA GLU A 121 -6.20 6.07 -1.53
C GLU A 121 -6.53 6.03 -0.04
N VAL A 122 -5.84 5.19 0.74
CA VAL A 122 -5.99 5.15 2.20
C VAL A 122 -5.65 6.52 2.77
N LYS A 123 -4.49 7.07 2.39
CA LYS A 123 -4.09 8.42 2.78
C LYS A 123 -5.07 9.46 2.26
N ALA A 124 -5.52 9.40 1.02
CA ALA A 124 -6.34 10.47 0.47
C ALA A 124 -7.82 10.43 0.89
N SER A 125 -8.40 9.31 1.37
CA SER A 125 -9.86 9.22 1.65
C SER A 125 -10.27 8.68 3.00
N VAL A 126 -9.42 7.93 3.69
CA VAL A 126 -9.83 7.27 4.93
C VAL A 126 -9.77 8.28 6.08
N PRO A 127 -10.82 8.40 6.92
CA PRO A 127 -10.87 9.33 8.03
C PRO A 127 -10.00 8.84 9.20
N ILE A 128 -8.68 8.88 9.01
CA ILE A 128 -7.64 8.63 10.00
C ILE A 128 -6.81 9.91 10.11
N TRP A 129 -6.74 10.46 11.31
CA TRP A 129 -6.01 11.69 11.60
C TRP A 129 -4.73 11.36 12.34
N LYS A 130 -3.64 12.07 12.00
CA LYS A 130 -2.35 11.92 12.65
C LYS A 130 -2.01 13.18 13.44
N LYS A 131 -1.45 12.98 14.62
CA LYS A 131 -0.87 14.02 15.48
C LYS A 131 0.60 13.72 15.66
N GLU A 132 1.44 14.71 15.44
CA GLU A 132 2.87 14.63 15.70
C GLU A 132 3.13 15.10 17.12
N VAL A 133 3.84 14.27 17.90
CA VAL A 133 4.26 14.58 19.26
C VAL A 133 5.76 14.82 19.25
N TYR A 134 6.16 16.02 19.65
CA TYR A 134 7.53 16.50 19.73
C TYR A 134 7.97 16.61 21.19
N THR A 135 9.26 16.85 21.43
CA THR A 135 9.78 17.11 22.78
C THR A 135 9.23 18.39 23.40
N ASP A 136 8.81 19.36 22.59
CA ASP A 136 8.39 20.71 22.99
C ASP A 136 6.89 20.98 22.81
N GLY A 137 6.12 20.02 22.30
CA GLY A 137 4.68 20.17 22.08
C GLY A 137 4.07 19.14 21.14
N GLU A 138 2.82 19.37 20.72
CA GLU A 138 2.07 18.47 19.85
C GLU A 138 1.28 19.22 18.79
N VAL A 139 1.23 18.70 17.56
CA VAL A 139 0.57 19.36 16.41
C VAL A 139 -0.25 18.34 15.65
N TRP A 140 -1.54 18.63 15.43
CA TRP A 140 -2.39 17.87 14.52
C TRP A 140 -2.02 18.20 13.08
N LYS A 141 -1.85 17.17 12.25
CA LYS A 141 -1.59 17.35 10.83
C LYS A 141 -2.85 17.03 10.04
N GLU A 142 -3.21 17.97 9.17
CA GLU A 142 -4.15 17.70 8.10
C GLU A 142 -3.52 16.79 7.05
N ASN A 143 -4.40 16.14 6.30
CA ASN A 143 -4.03 15.20 5.28
C ASN A 143 -3.90 15.95 3.95
N SER A 144 -2.68 16.33 3.58
CA SER A 144 -2.38 17.04 2.32
C SER A 144 -2.95 16.30 1.10
N GLU A 145 -2.85 14.97 1.13
CA GLU A 145 -3.26 14.06 0.06
C GLU A 145 -4.77 14.15 -0.22
N PHE A 146 -5.59 14.44 0.80
CA PHE A 146 -7.04 14.66 0.63
C PHE A 146 -7.32 15.91 -0.23
N MET A 147 -6.56 16.99 -0.02
CA MET A 147 -6.75 18.26 -0.73
C MET A 147 -6.27 18.17 -2.18
N GLU A 148 -5.13 17.53 -2.42
CA GLU A 148 -4.59 17.29 -3.77
C GLU A 148 -5.58 16.53 -4.65
N ARG A 149 -6.27 15.51 -4.09
CA ARG A 149 -7.30 14.76 -4.82
C ARG A 149 -8.49 15.66 -5.19
N ARG A 150 -8.90 16.58 -4.30
CA ARG A 150 -10.00 17.52 -4.58
C ARG A 150 -9.67 18.49 -5.71
N ASP A 151 -8.43 18.97 -5.75
CA ASP A 151 -7.96 19.86 -6.81
C ASP A 151 -7.78 19.13 -8.16
N GLY A 152 -7.48 17.83 -8.12
CA GLY A 152 -7.48 16.95 -9.30
C GLY A 152 -8.86 16.75 -9.93
N LEU A 153 -9.93 16.75 -9.11
CA LEU A 153 -11.32 16.65 -9.57
C LEU A 153 -11.85 17.95 -10.23
N GLY A 154 -11.19 19.08 -10.01
CA GLY A 154 -11.57 20.39 -10.56
C GLY A 154 -11.11 20.66 -12.00
N LYS A 155 -10.37 19.75 -12.63
CA LYS A 155 -9.93 19.87 -14.02
C LYS A 155 -10.80 18.99 -14.93
N PRO A 156 -11.56 19.56 -15.91
CA PRO A 156 -12.27 18.74 -16.87
C PRO A 156 -11.23 18.05 -17.77
N GLY A 157 -11.06 16.74 -17.61
CA GLY A 157 -10.21 15.92 -18.48
C GLY A 157 -9.23 14.96 -17.82
N LEU A 158 -9.24 14.76 -16.50
CA LEU A 158 -8.37 13.77 -15.85
C LEU A 158 -9.12 12.75 -14.98
N GLY A 159 -10.34 12.40 -15.39
CA GLY A 159 -11.05 11.21 -14.93
C GLY A 159 -10.65 10.00 -15.77
N GLN A 160 -9.38 9.60 -15.74
CA GLN A 160 -8.96 8.31 -16.28
C GLN A 160 -7.69 7.83 -15.56
N CYS A 161 -7.89 7.05 -14.49
CA CYS A 161 -6.87 6.18 -13.91
C CYS A 161 -6.59 4.99 -14.85
N CYS A 162 -6.34 5.28 -16.12
CA CYS A 162 -5.69 4.35 -17.03
C CYS A 162 -4.42 5.06 -17.44
N ARG A 163 -3.32 4.81 -16.72
CA ARG A 163 -2.00 4.91 -17.36
C ARG A 163 -2.16 4.15 -18.67
N LYS A 164 -1.99 4.84 -19.81
CA LYS A 164 -2.06 4.21 -21.14
C LYS A 164 -1.27 2.92 -21.04
N LYS A 165 -1.94 1.79 -21.21
CA LYS A 165 -1.31 0.49 -21.38
C LYS A 165 -0.19 0.73 -22.38
N VAL A 166 1.06 0.51 -21.99
CA VAL A 166 2.16 0.56 -22.94
C VAL A 166 1.81 -0.51 -23.96
N VAL A 167 1.34 -0.07 -25.13
CA VAL A 167 1.13 -0.94 -26.27
C VAL A 167 2.54 -1.27 -26.74
N VAL A 168 3.02 -2.43 -26.31
CA VAL A 168 4.19 -3.04 -26.95
C VAL A 168 3.70 -3.43 -28.34
N GLU A 169 4.14 -2.70 -29.36
CA GLU A 169 3.91 -3.12 -30.74
C GLU A 169 4.53 -4.52 -30.89
N GLU A 170 3.70 -5.51 -31.23
CA GLU A 170 4.15 -6.84 -31.57
C GLU A 170 4.99 -6.75 -32.85
N GLY A 171 6.32 -6.66 -32.66
CA GLY A 171 7.28 -6.98 -33.70
C GLY A 171 7.12 -8.44 -34.13
N PRO A 172 7.42 -8.77 -35.40
CA PRO A 172 7.04 -10.05 -35.98
C PRO A 172 7.76 -11.20 -35.27
N GLU A 173 7.04 -12.30 -35.10
CA GLU A 173 7.49 -13.58 -34.54
C GLU A 173 8.97 -13.89 -34.81
N LYS A 174 9.73 -14.25 -33.75
CA LYS A 174 10.57 -15.45 -33.73
C LYS A 174 11.36 -15.68 -32.42
N ARG A 175 11.23 -16.94 -31.97
CA ARG A 175 12.20 -17.80 -31.25
C ARG A 175 12.38 -17.61 -29.74
N GLY A 176 11.79 -18.56 -29.01
CA GLY A 176 12.51 -19.44 -28.08
C GLY A 176 12.91 -18.82 -26.74
N CYS A 177 12.03 -18.96 -25.76
CA CYS A 177 12.38 -18.89 -24.34
C CYS A 177 13.39 -20.03 -24.02
N CYS A 178 14.45 -19.72 -23.27
CA CYS A 178 15.51 -20.61 -22.77
C CYS A 178 16.78 -20.76 -23.64
N ALA A 179 17.83 -19.97 -23.33
CA ALA A 179 19.15 -20.45 -22.90
C ALA A 179 20.22 -19.34 -22.98
N GLY A 180 20.44 -18.62 -21.88
CA GLY A 180 21.67 -17.86 -21.66
C GLY A 180 22.44 -18.51 -20.53
N LYS A 181 23.29 -19.51 -20.82
CA LYS A 181 24.23 -20.05 -19.82
C LYS A 181 25.27 -18.96 -19.52
N VAL A 182 25.22 -18.38 -18.32
CA VAL A 182 26.29 -17.54 -17.79
C VAL A 182 27.50 -18.44 -17.54
N LYS A 183 28.58 -18.24 -18.30
CA LYS A 183 29.88 -18.82 -17.98
C LYS A 183 30.53 -17.95 -16.91
N VAL A 184 30.62 -18.47 -15.69
CA VAL A 184 31.52 -17.94 -14.66
C VAL A 184 32.92 -18.50 -14.92
N ASN A 185 33.88 -17.63 -15.23
CA ASN A 185 35.29 -18.02 -15.19
C ASN A 185 35.75 -17.88 -13.74
N VAL A 186 35.99 -19.01 -13.08
CA VAL A 186 36.71 -19.04 -11.81
C VAL A 186 38.18 -18.81 -12.15
N ALA A 187 38.74 -17.71 -11.67
CA ALA A 187 40.18 -17.51 -11.63
C ALA A 187 40.69 -18.19 -10.36
N ASP A 188 41.44 -19.27 -10.52
CA ASP A 188 42.19 -19.90 -9.44
C ASP A 188 43.64 -19.35 -9.40
N PRO A 189 44.27 -19.35 -8.22
CA PRO A 189 45.37 -18.46 -7.84
C PRO A 189 46.73 -18.71 -8.52
#